data_AF-A0A1I8CDH9-F1
#
_entry.id   AF-A0A1I8CDH9-F1
#
_cell.length_a   1.000
_cell.length_b   1.000
_cell.length_c   1.000
_cell.angle_alpha   90.00
_cell.angle_beta   90.00
_cell.angle_gamma   90.00
#
_symmetry.space_group_name_H-M   'P 1'
#
loop_
_entity.id
_entity.type
_entity.pdbx_description
1 polymer ?
#
loop_
_entity_poly.entity_id
_entity_poly.type
_entity_poly.pdbx_seq_one_letter_code
_entity_poly.pdbx_strand_id
1 'polypeptide(L)'
;MAHLQLRKKKCILELVKLSIAFLCLSLSAFLNFFLLTIIHDIVPREPLPDLIFMLIPQQKWAWPVGDVLSTVNSVIGFAVVFLHKDRITILRRLFLLGSIMYGLRAVVMGVTFLPPSFHDRDQICLPQVNRTAMYGDEIMKRFLTYVVTLGLTSGQSKILCGDLMFSGHTIVLSIMYFTTLKYTPKGLFWLRYVVTPITFCGMLALVVSGGHYSIDVLIAYWLCSHVFWSYHQIFELPLQERKSQNLARMWWFWLVYWFEETVPPGALKNKWNWPFPGPLFMKELAKKCNKKLCQ
;
A
#
# COMPACT_ATOMS: atom_id res chain seq x y z
N MET A 1 0.87 9.23 -40.65
CA MET A 1 0.19 10.12 -39.69
C MET A 1 -0.81 9.40 -38.77
N ALA A 2 -1.64 8.48 -39.28
CA ALA A 2 -2.63 7.73 -38.47
C ALA A 2 -2.02 6.94 -37.29
N HIS A 3 -0.90 6.24 -37.48
CA HIS A 3 -0.22 5.50 -36.39
C HIS A 3 0.26 6.39 -35.23
N LEU A 4 0.72 7.61 -35.54
CA LEU A 4 1.20 8.56 -34.53
C LEU A 4 0.02 9.12 -33.72
N GLN A 5 -1.09 9.41 -34.39
CA GLN A 5 -2.33 9.85 -33.74
C GLN A 5 -2.93 8.75 -32.85
N LEU A 6 -2.94 7.50 -33.31
CA LEU A 6 -3.42 6.36 -32.52
C LEU A 6 -2.56 6.14 -31.26
N ARG A 7 -1.23 6.25 -31.39
CA ARG A 7 -0.29 6.16 -30.27
C ARG A 7 -0.48 7.29 -29.26
N LYS A 8 -0.72 8.51 -29.74
CA LYS A 8 -1.01 9.68 -28.89
C LYS A 8 -2.33 9.50 -28.13
N LYS A 9 -3.40 9.07 -28.81
CA LYS A 9 -4.70 8.75 -28.18
C LYS A 9 -4.56 7.66 -27.11
N LYS A 10 -3.82 6.58 -27.40
CA LYS A 10 -3.54 5.51 -26.43
C LYS A 10 -2.78 6.04 -25.21
N CYS A 11 -1.75 6.85 -25.41
CA CYS A 11 -0.98 7.45 -24.32
C CYS A 11 -1.85 8.32 -23.39
N ILE A 12 -2.71 9.17 -23.98
CA ILE A 12 -3.63 10.02 -23.21
C ILE A 12 -4.60 9.16 -22.40
N LEU A 13 -5.16 8.11 -23.01
CA LEU A 13 -6.08 7.21 -22.31
C LEU A 13 -5.41 6.49 -21.12
N GLU A 14 -4.17 6.01 -21.29
CA GLU A 14 -3.40 5.41 -20.19
C GLU A 14 -3.18 6.40 -19.03
N LEU A 15 -2.92 7.67 -19.35
CA LEU A 15 -2.73 8.72 -18.36
C LEU A 15 -4.04 9.06 -17.64
N VAL A 16 -5.16 9.15 -18.36
CA VAL A 16 -6.49 9.36 -17.76
C VAL A 16 -6.84 8.23 -16.80
N LYS A 17 -6.62 6.97 -17.21
CA LYS A 17 -6.81 5.79 -16.36
C LYS A 17 -5.91 5.82 -15.12
N LEU A 18 -4.66 6.26 -15.25
CA LEU A 18 -3.75 6.43 -14.12
C LEU A 18 -4.27 7.52 -13.16
N SER A 19 -4.69 8.67 -13.68
CA SER A 19 -5.23 9.77 -12.86
C SER A 19 -6.48 9.35 -12.10
N ILE A 20 -7.39 8.62 -12.73
CA ILE A 20 -8.59 8.10 -12.05
C ILE A 20 -8.18 7.10 -10.95
N ALA A 21 -7.25 6.18 -11.23
CA ALA A 21 -6.76 5.24 -10.21
C ALA A 21 -6.11 5.96 -9.01
N PHE A 22 -5.36 7.03 -9.27
CA PHE A 22 -4.78 7.89 -8.23
C PHE A 22 -5.86 8.61 -7.40
N LEU A 23 -6.92 9.12 -8.04
CA LEU A 23 -8.05 9.72 -7.34
C LEU A 23 -8.78 8.70 -6.46
N CYS A 24 -8.99 7.48 -6.95
CA CYS A 24 -9.58 6.40 -6.15
C CYS A 24 -8.73 6.10 -4.92
N LEU A 25 -7.41 5.96 -5.07
CA LEU A 25 -6.50 5.75 -3.93
C LEU A 25 -6.54 6.92 -2.95
N SER A 26 -6.52 8.16 -3.46
CA SER A 26 -6.55 9.37 -2.64
C SER A 26 -7.84 9.48 -1.84
N LEU A 27 -8.98 9.17 -2.45
CA LEU A 27 -10.28 9.13 -1.78
C LEU A 27 -10.30 8.02 -0.70
N SER A 28 -9.81 6.82 -1.02
CA SER A 28 -9.70 5.75 -0.03
C SER A 28 -8.80 6.16 1.15
N ALA A 29 -7.65 6.77 0.90
CA ALA A 29 -6.74 7.25 1.94
C ALA A 29 -7.37 8.36 2.78
N PHE A 30 -8.05 9.32 2.15
CA PHE A 30 -8.81 10.37 2.83
C PHE A 30 -9.84 9.78 3.80
N LEU A 31 -10.64 8.81 3.34
CA LEU A 31 -11.64 8.14 4.17
C LEU A 31 -11.02 7.43 5.38
N ASN A 32 -9.86 6.80 5.19
CA ASN A 32 -9.14 6.16 6.30
C ASN A 32 -8.68 7.18 7.35
N PHE A 33 -8.08 8.30 6.94
CA PHE A 33 -7.64 9.34 7.88
C PHE A 33 -8.82 10.01 8.58
N PHE A 34 -9.91 10.26 7.85
CA PHE A 34 -11.13 10.83 8.41
C PHE A 34 -11.75 9.91 9.46
N LEU A 35 -11.95 8.62 9.12
CA LEU A 35 -12.49 7.63 10.05
C LEU A 35 -11.58 7.44 11.26
N LEU A 36 -10.26 7.33 11.08
CA LEU A 36 -9.32 7.21 12.20
C LEU A 36 -9.45 8.37 13.20
N THR A 37 -9.66 9.59 12.68
CA THR A 37 -9.84 10.79 13.52
C THR A 37 -11.13 10.75 14.32
N ILE A 38 -12.23 10.31 13.73
CA ILE A 38 -13.51 10.15 14.43
C ILE A 38 -13.43 9.03 15.47
N ILE A 39 -12.86 7.88 15.10
CA ILE A 39 -12.85 6.69 15.95
C ILE A 39 -11.98 6.90 17.19
N HIS A 40 -10.88 7.64 17.06
CA HIS A 40 -10.03 8.03 18.18
C HIS A 40 -10.82 8.63 19.35
N ASP A 41 -11.86 9.42 19.07
CA ASP A 41 -12.66 10.09 20.10
C ASP A 41 -13.82 9.23 20.64
N ILE A 42 -14.16 8.11 19.99
CA ILE A 42 -15.33 7.27 20.33
C ILE A 42 -14.93 5.94 20.98
N VAL A 43 -13.74 5.43 20.66
CA VAL A 43 -13.36 4.04 20.92
C VAL A 43 -13.26 3.70 22.42
N PRO A 44 -13.69 2.47 22.85
CA PRO A 44 -13.57 2.00 24.23
C PRO A 44 -12.14 1.99 24.77
N ARG A 45 -12.04 1.90 26.11
CA ARG A 45 -10.77 2.17 26.81
C ARG A 45 -9.93 0.95 27.19
N GLU A 46 -10.45 -0.25 27.07
CA GLU A 46 -9.73 -1.44 27.52
C GLU A 46 -9.15 -2.18 26.31
N PRO A 47 -7.83 -2.42 26.24
CA PRO A 47 -7.24 -3.18 25.15
C PRO A 47 -7.68 -4.64 25.20
N LEU A 48 -7.82 -5.28 24.04
CA LEU A 48 -8.10 -6.71 23.98
C LEU A 48 -6.82 -7.52 24.26
N PRO A 49 -6.96 -8.73 24.84
CA PRO A 49 -5.83 -9.63 24.98
C PRO A 49 -5.32 -10.08 23.61
N ASP A 50 -4.03 -9.89 23.36
CA ASP A 50 -3.32 -10.41 22.19
C ASP A 50 -2.23 -11.37 22.66
N LEU A 51 -2.10 -12.51 21.99
CA LEU A 51 -1.12 -13.53 22.35
C LEU A 51 0.31 -12.98 22.40
N ILE A 52 0.68 -12.08 21.47
CA ILE A 52 2.03 -11.55 21.42
C ILE A 52 2.29 -10.60 22.58
N PHE A 53 1.30 -9.81 23.01
CA PHE A 53 1.45 -8.92 24.17
C PHE A 53 1.50 -9.68 25.49
N MET A 54 0.91 -10.87 25.54
CA MET A 54 1.05 -11.77 26.69
C MET A 54 2.43 -12.41 26.78
N LEU A 55 3.11 -12.61 25.64
CA LEU A 55 4.43 -13.25 25.59
C LEU A 55 5.58 -12.24 25.65
N ILE A 56 5.42 -11.08 25.03
CA ILE A 56 6.47 -10.06 24.86
C ILE A 56 5.91 -8.70 25.32
N PRO A 57 6.55 -8.03 26.29
CA PRO A 57 6.13 -6.70 26.70
C PRO A 57 6.32 -5.71 25.54
N GLN A 58 5.36 -4.78 25.39
CA GLN A 58 5.34 -3.81 24.30
C GLN A 58 6.62 -2.96 24.26
N GLN A 59 7.29 -2.92 23.11
CA GLN A 59 8.56 -2.24 22.92
C GLN A 59 8.38 -0.92 22.17
N LYS A 60 8.44 0.23 22.86
CA LYS A 60 8.23 1.55 22.25
C LYS A 60 9.22 1.86 21.10
N TRP A 61 10.44 1.32 21.15
CA TRP A 61 11.46 1.50 20.10
C TRP A 61 11.12 0.79 18.79
N ALA A 62 10.22 -0.21 18.81
CA ALA A 62 9.87 -0.97 17.61
C ALA A 62 8.94 -0.18 16.66
N TRP A 63 8.19 0.80 17.17
CA TRP A 63 7.32 1.66 16.35
C TRP A 63 8.09 2.44 15.27
N PRO A 64 9.12 3.26 15.61
CA PRO A 64 9.90 3.96 14.60
C PRO A 64 10.64 3.01 13.66
N VAL A 65 11.04 1.82 14.12
CA VAL A 65 11.63 0.80 13.24
C VAL A 65 10.61 0.32 12.20
N GLY A 66 9.36 0.10 12.58
CA GLY A 66 8.27 -0.23 11.66
C GLY A 66 8.06 0.83 10.58
N ASP A 67 7.99 2.12 10.97
CA ASP A 67 7.85 3.25 10.06
C ASP A 67 9.03 3.36 9.06
N VAL A 68 10.26 3.21 9.56
CA VAL A 68 11.48 3.26 8.73
C VAL A 68 11.51 2.09 7.75
N LEU A 69 11.26 0.86 8.21
CA LEU A 69 11.25 -0.32 7.34
C LEU A 69 10.13 -0.24 6.29
N SER A 70 8.95 0.27 6.65
CA SER A 70 7.85 0.55 5.71
C SER A 70 8.23 1.56 4.65
N THR A 71 8.91 2.64 5.06
CA THR A 71 9.39 3.68 4.15
C THR A 71 10.46 3.16 3.21
N VAL A 72 11.46 2.44 3.72
CA VAL A 72 12.54 1.82 2.92
C VAL A 72 11.96 0.83 1.89
N ASN A 73 11.03 -0.02 2.31
CA ASN A 73 10.35 -0.96 1.41
C ASN A 73 9.57 -0.23 0.31
N SER A 74 8.88 0.85 0.65
CA SER A 74 8.15 1.67 -0.31
C SER A 74 9.08 2.33 -1.32
N VAL A 75 10.22 2.88 -0.87
CA VAL A 75 11.24 3.48 -1.74
C VAL A 75 11.80 2.45 -2.72
N ILE A 76 12.11 1.23 -2.25
CA ILE A 76 12.57 0.13 -3.10
C ILE A 76 11.49 -0.24 -4.14
N GLY A 77 10.25 -0.43 -3.70
CA GLY A 77 9.12 -0.76 -4.57
C GLY A 77 8.88 0.29 -5.65
N PHE A 78 8.82 1.58 -5.28
CA PHE A 78 8.68 2.67 -6.23
C PHE A 78 9.86 2.79 -7.18
N ALA A 79 11.09 2.55 -6.72
CA ALA A 79 12.27 2.51 -7.59
C ALA A 79 12.15 1.41 -8.65
N VAL A 80 11.67 0.21 -8.28
CA VAL A 80 11.42 -0.88 -9.23
C VAL A 80 10.36 -0.48 -10.26
N VAL A 81 9.25 0.11 -9.83
CA VAL A 81 8.18 0.59 -10.73
C VAL A 81 8.71 1.67 -11.68
N PHE A 82 9.47 2.63 -11.14
CA PHE A 82 10.02 3.75 -11.90
C PHE A 82 11.00 3.31 -12.99
N LEU A 83 11.87 2.34 -12.68
CA LEU A 83 12.84 1.77 -13.60
C LEU A 83 12.21 0.78 -14.58
N HIS A 84 10.96 0.36 -14.41
CA HIS A 84 10.34 -0.61 -15.31
C HIS A 84 9.93 0.02 -16.65
N LYS A 85 10.02 -0.75 -17.75
CA LYS A 85 9.61 -0.31 -19.09
C LYS A 85 8.14 0.12 -19.14
N ASP A 86 7.26 -0.68 -18.57
CA ASP A 86 5.81 -0.47 -18.52
C ASP A 86 5.34 0.26 -17.24
N ARG A 87 6.15 1.21 -16.74
CA ARG A 87 5.94 1.92 -15.46
C ARG A 87 4.54 2.52 -15.26
N ILE A 88 3.92 3.07 -16.30
CA ILE A 88 2.59 3.70 -16.20
C ILE A 88 1.52 2.65 -15.90
N THR A 89 1.58 1.50 -16.59
CA THR A 89 0.69 0.37 -16.36
C THR A 89 0.89 -0.16 -14.94
N ILE A 90 2.13 -0.42 -14.52
CA ILE A 90 2.40 -0.95 -13.18
C ILE A 90 1.98 0.02 -12.07
N LEU A 91 2.27 1.32 -12.22
CA LEU A 91 1.88 2.33 -11.26
C LEU A 91 0.34 2.42 -11.14
N ARG A 92 -0.39 2.30 -12.25
CA ARG A 92 -1.85 2.19 -12.22
C ARG A 92 -2.32 0.97 -11.44
N ARG A 93 -1.72 -0.21 -11.69
CA ARG A 93 -2.05 -1.44 -10.95
C ARG A 93 -1.81 -1.29 -9.45
N LEU A 94 -0.70 -0.65 -9.09
CA LEU A 94 -0.35 -0.34 -7.71
C LEU A 94 -1.40 0.55 -7.04
N PHE A 95 -1.84 1.62 -7.72
CA PHE A 95 -2.89 2.51 -7.19
C PHE A 95 -4.25 1.81 -7.07
N LEU A 96 -4.61 0.95 -8.02
CA LEU A 96 -5.87 0.20 -7.96
C LEU A 96 -5.87 -0.82 -6.82
N LEU A 97 -4.80 -1.61 -6.68
CA LEU A 97 -4.65 -2.57 -5.60
C LEU A 97 -4.63 -1.85 -4.24
N GLY A 98 -3.91 -0.72 -4.14
CA GLY A 98 -3.94 0.13 -2.96
C GLY A 98 -5.35 0.63 -2.64
N SER A 99 -6.08 1.15 -3.63
CA SER A 99 -7.44 1.66 -3.44
C SER A 99 -8.42 0.57 -3.00
N ILE A 100 -8.33 -0.64 -3.56
CA ILE A 100 -9.15 -1.79 -3.14
C ILE A 100 -8.89 -2.12 -1.66
N MET A 101 -7.62 -2.22 -1.27
CA MET A 101 -7.24 -2.58 0.10
C MET A 101 -7.59 -1.47 1.10
N TYR A 102 -7.27 -0.22 0.80
CA TYR A 102 -7.63 0.91 1.66
C TYR A 102 -9.14 1.18 1.69
N GLY A 103 -9.85 0.91 0.59
CA GLY A 103 -11.31 0.98 0.54
C GLY A 103 -11.94 -0.04 1.49
N LEU A 104 -11.46 -1.29 1.45
CA LEU A 104 -11.91 -2.30 2.40
C LEU A 104 -11.58 -1.93 3.84
N ARG A 105 -10.38 -1.38 4.09
CA ARG A 105 -10.00 -0.85 5.42
C ARG A 105 -11.02 0.16 5.94
N ALA A 106 -11.38 1.13 5.11
CA ALA A 106 -12.36 2.15 5.48
C ALA A 106 -13.74 1.55 5.79
N VAL A 107 -14.18 0.53 5.04
CA VAL A 107 -15.44 -0.17 5.32
C VAL A 107 -15.38 -0.91 6.66
N VAL A 108 -14.31 -1.68 6.90
CA VAL A 108 -14.14 -2.46 8.15
C VAL A 108 -14.09 -1.53 9.36
N MET A 109 -13.25 -0.50 9.31
CA MET A 109 -13.17 0.53 10.35
C MET A 109 -14.48 1.30 10.53
N GLY A 110 -15.30 1.44 9.49
CA GLY A 110 -16.59 2.12 9.57
C GLY A 110 -17.69 1.26 10.23
N VAL A 111 -17.55 -0.06 10.25
CA VAL A 111 -18.56 -1.00 10.75
C VAL A 111 -18.29 -1.42 12.19
N THR A 112 -17.03 -1.61 12.57
CA THR A 112 -16.65 -2.07 13.91
C THR A 112 -15.39 -1.36 14.36
N PHE A 113 -15.39 -0.91 15.61
CA PHE A 113 -14.31 -0.13 16.20
C PHE A 113 -13.62 -0.96 17.31
N LEU A 114 -12.34 -1.28 17.16
CA LEU A 114 -11.56 -1.93 18.21
C LEU A 114 -10.76 -0.91 19.03
N PRO A 115 -10.64 -1.10 20.36
CA PRO A 115 -9.80 -0.28 21.21
C PRO A 115 -8.32 -0.41 20.84
N PRO A 116 -7.53 0.66 20.99
CA PRO A 116 -6.11 0.62 20.68
C PRO A 116 -5.39 -0.41 21.56
N SER A 117 -4.39 -1.08 20.98
CA SER A 117 -3.64 -2.18 21.58
C SER A 117 -2.68 -1.78 22.70
N PHE A 118 -2.41 -0.48 22.89
CA PHE A 118 -1.45 -0.01 23.89
C PHE A 118 -1.94 -0.21 25.34
N HIS A 119 -1.05 -0.68 26.22
CA HIS A 119 -1.33 -0.73 27.67
C HIS A 119 -1.13 0.64 28.36
N ASP A 120 -0.09 1.41 27.98
CA ASP A 120 0.25 2.73 28.56
C ASP A 120 -0.28 3.91 27.72
N ARG A 121 -1.60 4.02 27.59
CA ARG A 121 -2.23 4.89 26.59
C ARG A 121 -2.02 6.38 26.85
N ASP A 122 -2.08 6.83 28.11
CA ASP A 122 -2.03 8.25 28.45
C ASP A 122 -0.68 8.92 28.14
N GLN A 123 0.38 8.12 28.05
CA GLN A 123 1.72 8.58 27.69
C GLN A 123 1.94 8.64 26.16
N ILE A 124 1.25 7.77 25.41
CA ILE A 124 1.50 7.53 23.98
C ILE A 124 0.46 8.25 23.12
N CYS A 125 -0.79 8.27 23.56
CA CYS A 125 -1.92 8.75 22.80
C CYS A 125 -2.19 10.24 23.04
N LEU A 126 -2.63 10.93 21.98
CA LEU A 126 -3.24 12.25 22.12
C LEU A 126 -4.49 12.17 23.01
N PRO A 127 -4.75 13.18 23.86
CA PRO A 127 -5.97 13.23 24.64
C PRO A 127 -7.19 13.34 23.70
N GLN A 128 -8.24 12.61 24.03
CA GLN A 128 -9.55 12.72 23.38
C GLN A 128 -10.12 14.12 23.64
N VAL A 129 -10.64 14.77 22.60
CA VAL A 129 -11.18 16.13 22.72
C VAL A 129 -12.66 16.06 23.07
N ASN A 130 -13.07 16.69 24.17
CA ASN A 130 -14.49 16.85 24.48
C ASN A 130 -15.16 17.74 23.41
N ARG A 131 -16.33 17.32 22.91
CA ARG A 131 -17.14 18.01 21.88
C ARG A 131 -17.51 19.45 22.29
N THR A 132 -16.55 20.36 22.19
CA THR A 132 -16.65 21.80 22.48
C THR A 132 -16.45 22.60 21.21
N ALA A 133 -16.64 23.92 21.25
CA ALA A 133 -16.61 24.80 20.07
C ALA A 133 -15.30 24.76 19.24
N MET A 134 -14.17 24.29 19.82
CA MET A 134 -12.87 24.12 19.13
C MET A 134 -12.64 22.73 18.52
N TYR A 135 -13.61 21.82 18.60
CA TYR A 135 -13.49 20.43 18.13
C TYR A 135 -13.14 20.34 16.62
N GLY A 136 -13.69 21.22 15.79
CA GLY A 136 -13.44 21.22 14.35
C GLY A 136 -12.00 21.59 13.98
N ASP A 137 -11.43 22.61 14.62
CA ASP A 137 -10.09 23.12 14.30
C ASP A 137 -8.98 22.15 14.74
N GLU A 138 -9.14 21.50 15.90
CA GLU A 138 -8.18 20.50 16.37
C GLU A 138 -8.21 19.23 15.51
N ILE A 139 -9.39 18.76 15.12
CA ILE A 139 -9.55 17.64 14.19
C ILE A 139 -8.94 17.95 12.84
N MET A 140 -9.17 19.16 12.31
CA MET A 140 -8.60 19.59 11.04
C MET A 140 -7.06 19.61 11.10
N LYS A 141 -6.47 20.10 12.19
CA LYS A 141 -5.00 20.08 12.39
C LYS A 141 -4.45 18.66 12.46
N ARG A 142 -5.12 17.75 13.19
CA ARG A 142 -4.74 16.33 13.27
C ARG A 142 -4.81 15.67 11.90
N PHE A 143 -5.93 15.85 11.19
CA PHE A 143 -6.13 15.34 9.84
C PHE A 143 -5.07 15.85 8.85
N LEU A 144 -4.83 17.17 8.82
CA LEU A 144 -3.80 17.77 7.96
C LEU A 144 -2.42 17.22 8.25
N THR A 145 -2.07 17.03 9.53
CA THR A 145 -0.79 16.45 9.91
C THR A 145 -0.63 15.04 9.36
N TYR A 146 -1.65 14.19 9.49
CA TYR A 146 -1.64 12.82 8.94
C TYR A 146 -1.55 12.77 7.42
N VAL A 147 -2.23 13.69 6.72
CA VAL A 147 -2.14 13.80 5.26
C VAL A 147 -0.72 14.20 4.84
N VAL A 148 -0.11 15.17 5.54
CA VAL A 148 1.25 15.65 5.25
C VAL A 148 2.30 14.58 5.57
N THR A 149 2.14 13.85 6.66
CA THR A 149 3.08 12.77 7.04
C THR A 149 2.80 11.45 6.32
N LEU A 150 1.80 11.40 5.43
CA LEU A 150 1.35 10.19 4.74
C LEU A 150 1.03 9.04 5.71
N GLY A 151 0.58 9.37 6.93
CA GLY A 151 0.26 8.40 7.98
C GLY A 151 1.44 7.89 8.81
N LEU A 152 2.67 8.37 8.56
CA LEU A 152 3.82 8.10 9.42
C LEU A 152 3.73 8.96 10.69
N THR A 153 4.05 8.39 11.85
CA THR A 153 3.82 9.05 13.15
C THR A 153 5.00 8.93 14.12
N SER A 154 6.05 8.20 13.76
CA SER A 154 7.29 8.03 14.54
C SER A 154 7.99 9.32 14.95
N GLY A 155 7.78 10.43 14.24
CA GLY A 155 8.34 11.74 14.58
C GLY A 155 7.54 12.57 15.59
N GLN A 156 6.39 12.08 16.07
CA GLN A 156 5.51 12.84 16.95
C GLN A 156 5.63 12.39 18.42
N SER A 157 5.53 13.35 19.35
CA SER A 157 5.60 13.07 20.80
C SER A 157 4.38 12.34 21.34
N LYS A 158 3.23 12.46 20.66
CA LYS A 158 1.99 11.73 20.92
C LYS A 158 1.34 11.36 19.60
N ILE A 159 0.80 10.14 19.51
CA ILE A 159 0.17 9.59 18.30
C ILE A 159 -1.36 9.57 18.44
N LEU A 160 -2.08 9.54 17.32
CA LEU A 160 -3.53 9.35 17.32
C LEU A 160 -3.84 7.87 17.52
N CYS A 161 -4.27 7.50 18.72
CA CYS A 161 -4.67 6.13 19.04
C CYS A 161 -6.14 5.91 18.68
N GLY A 162 -6.41 5.59 17.43
CA GLY A 162 -7.74 5.17 16.97
C GLY A 162 -7.84 3.66 16.85
N ASP A 163 -8.91 3.21 16.19
CA ASP A 163 -9.02 1.81 15.79
C ASP A 163 -7.93 1.47 14.76
N LEU A 164 -7.22 0.39 15.05
CA LEU A 164 -6.06 -0.09 14.33
C LEU A 164 -6.41 -1.32 13.47
N MET A 165 -7.70 -1.71 13.45
CA MET A 165 -8.18 -2.84 12.67
C MET A 165 -7.74 -2.69 11.22
N PHE A 166 -7.09 -3.75 10.73
CA PHE A 166 -6.57 -3.86 9.36
C PHE A 166 -5.47 -2.81 9.05
N SER A 167 -4.21 -3.13 9.40
CA SER A 167 -3.08 -2.18 9.41
C SER A 167 -2.72 -1.59 8.04
N GLY A 168 -2.68 -0.26 7.95
CA GLY A 168 -2.25 0.48 6.76
C GLY A 168 -0.78 0.28 6.40
N HIS A 169 0.11 0.26 7.40
CA HIS A 169 1.53 -0.01 7.18
C HIS A 169 1.72 -1.41 6.58
N THR A 170 0.99 -2.40 7.09
CA THR A 170 1.03 -3.77 6.56
C THR A 170 0.50 -3.85 5.13
N ILE A 171 -0.56 -3.09 4.78
CA ILE A 171 -1.05 -3.01 3.39
C ILE A 171 0.04 -2.48 2.46
N VAL A 172 0.70 -1.37 2.83
CA VAL A 172 1.77 -0.77 2.02
C VAL A 172 2.97 -1.71 1.92
N LEU A 173 3.42 -2.25 3.06
CA LEU A 173 4.50 -3.23 3.14
C LEU A 173 4.26 -4.41 2.20
N SER A 174 3.06 -5.01 2.29
CA SER A 174 2.68 -6.19 1.51
C SER A 174 2.57 -5.89 0.01
N ILE A 175 1.87 -4.82 -0.37
CA ILE A 175 1.69 -4.47 -1.78
C ILE A 175 3.03 -4.13 -2.44
N MET A 176 3.89 -3.35 -1.77
CA MET A 176 5.22 -2.99 -2.29
C MET A 176 6.14 -4.20 -2.35
N TYR A 177 6.05 -5.10 -1.37
CA TYR A 177 6.77 -6.37 -1.37
C TYR A 177 6.39 -7.23 -2.57
N PHE A 178 5.09 -7.52 -2.76
CA PHE A 178 4.62 -8.32 -3.89
C PHE A 178 4.89 -7.65 -5.25
N THR A 179 4.79 -6.31 -5.31
CA THR A 179 5.15 -5.54 -6.51
C THR A 179 6.64 -5.73 -6.85
N THR A 180 7.51 -5.66 -5.84
CA THR A 180 8.95 -5.92 -6.00
C THR A 180 9.19 -7.36 -6.46
N LEU A 181 8.53 -8.35 -5.87
CA LEU A 181 8.67 -9.75 -6.29
C LEU A 181 8.22 -9.99 -7.74
N LYS A 182 7.08 -9.42 -8.13
CA LYS A 182 6.46 -9.66 -9.44
C LYS A 182 7.20 -8.95 -10.58
N TYR A 183 7.57 -7.68 -10.39
CA TYR A 183 8.08 -6.82 -11.46
C TYR A 183 9.60 -6.72 -11.52
N THR A 184 10.33 -7.33 -10.57
CA THR A 184 11.79 -7.42 -10.63
C THR A 184 12.25 -8.46 -11.65
N PRO A 185 13.21 -8.14 -12.55
CA PRO A 185 13.82 -9.08 -13.48
C PRO A 185 14.46 -10.28 -12.78
N LYS A 186 14.48 -11.45 -13.43
CA LYS A 186 14.94 -12.72 -12.81
C LYS A 186 16.39 -12.66 -12.30
N GLY A 187 17.29 -11.99 -13.01
CA GLY A 187 18.69 -11.89 -12.57
C GLY A 187 18.94 -10.99 -11.35
N LEU A 188 17.95 -10.18 -10.92
CA LEU A 188 18.03 -9.32 -9.73
C LEU A 188 17.43 -10.02 -8.50
N PHE A 189 17.71 -11.31 -8.36
CA PHE A 189 17.15 -12.12 -7.28
C PHE A 189 17.56 -11.62 -5.89
N TRP A 190 18.76 -11.03 -5.75
CA TRP A 190 19.24 -10.44 -4.49
C TRP A 190 18.27 -9.38 -3.92
N LEU A 191 17.62 -8.59 -4.78
CA LEU A 191 16.64 -7.60 -4.32
C LEU A 191 15.47 -8.26 -3.59
N ARG A 192 15.08 -9.48 -4.02
CA ARG A 192 14.04 -10.28 -3.36
C ARG A 192 14.51 -10.73 -1.97
N TYR A 193 15.76 -11.18 -1.85
CA TYR A 193 16.35 -11.56 -0.57
C TYR A 193 16.52 -10.39 0.41
N VAL A 194 16.66 -9.15 -0.09
CA VAL A 194 16.73 -7.95 0.75
C VAL A 194 15.35 -7.46 1.17
N VAL A 195 14.38 -7.44 0.26
CA VAL A 195 13.03 -6.89 0.54
C VAL A 195 12.20 -7.81 1.44
N THR A 196 12.40 -9.13 1.36
CA THR A 196 11.72 -10.11 2.21
C THR A 196 11.93 -9.86 3.72
N PRO A 197 13.17 -9.82 4.25
CA PRO A 197 13.39 -9.56 5.67
C PRO A 197 12.94 -8.15 6.07
N ILE A 198 13.14 -7.13 5.23
CA ILE A 198 12.62 -5.77 5.52
C ILE A 198 11.11 -5.79 5.75
N THR A 199 10.37 -6.52 4.91
CA THR A 199 8.91 -6.63 4.99
C THR A 199 8.47 -7.33 6.27
N PHE A 200 9.02 -8.51 6.55
CA PHE A 200 8.61 -9.30 7.72
C PHE A 200 9.12 -8.72 9.04
N CYS A 201 10.33 -8.16 9.08
CA CYS A 201 10.81 -7.42 10.25
C CYS A 201 9.98 -6.16 10.48
N GLY A 202 9.55 -5.45 9.42
CA GLY A 202 8.64 -4.32 9.54
C GLY A 202 7.30 -4.72 10.15
N MET A 203 6.68 -5.79 9.66
CA MET A 203 5.43 -6.34 10.22
C MET A 203 5.60 -6.77 11.68
N LEU A 204 6.70 -7.46 12.00
CA LEU A 204 6.99 -7.87 13.38
C LEU A 204 7.19 -6.67 14.30
N ALA A 205 7.88 -5.63 13.85
CA ALA A 205 8.11 -4.41 14.61
C ALA A 205 6.79 -3.68 14.94
N LEU A 206 5.83 -3.65 14.00
CA LEU A 206 4.50 -3.08 14.21
C LEU A 206 3.68 -3.83 15.27
N VAL A 207 3.81 -5.16 15.33
CA VAL A 207 3.18 -5.97 16.37
C VAL A 207 3.89 -5.76 17.70
N VAL A 208 5.21 -5.95 17.74
CA VAL A 208 6.03 -5.85 18.97
C VAL A 208 5.96 -4.46 19.62
N SER A 209 5.72 -3.40 18.85
CA SER A 209 5.53 -2.06 19.39
C SER A 209 4.23 -1.90 20.18
N GLY A 210 3.31 -2.87 20.11
CA GLY A 210 1.96 -2.74 20.65
C GLY A 210 1.08 -1.79 19.84
N GLY A 211 1.50 -1.45 18.61
CA GLY A 211 0.85 -0.43 17.79
C GLY A 211 -0.17 -0.96 16.80
N HIS A 212 -0.27 -2.28 16.65
CA HIS A 212 -1.33 -2.98 15.96
C HIS A 212 -1.54 -4.34 16.65
N TYR A 213 -2.76 -4.86 16.65
CA TYR A 213 -2.96 -6.25 17.05
C TYR A 213 -2.32 -7.19 16.04
N SER A 214 -1.90 -8.37 16.51
CA SER A 214 -1.33 -9.41 15.66
C SER A 214 -2.31 -9.80 14.56
N ILE A 215 -3.62 -9.86 14.88
CA ILE A 215 -4.68 -10.17 13.92
C ILE A 215 -4.77 -9.14 12.80
N ASP A 216 -4.55 -7.85 13.09
CA ASP A 216 -4.63 -6.77 12.11
C ASP A 216 -3.55 -6.92 11.04
N VAL A 217 -2.36 -7.30 11.47
CA VAL A 217 -1.20 -7.53 10.60
C VAL A 217 -1.38 -8.83 9.80
N LEU A 218 -1.81 -9.92 10.45
CA LEU A 218 -2.02 -11.21 9.79
C LEU A 218 -3.12 -11.14 8.70
N ILE A 219 -4.28 -10.58 9.03
CA ILE A 219 -5.39 -10.46 8.07
C ILE A 219 -5.02 -9.52 6.94
N ALA A 220 -4.35 -8.39 7.22
CA ALA A 220 -3.91 -7.46 6.19
C ALA A 220 -2.93 -8.12 5.21
N TYR A 221 -1.92 -8.83 5.71
CA TYR A 221 -0.97 -9.55 4.85
C TYR A 221 -1.66 -10.64 4.02
N TRP A 222 -2.51 -11.45 4.66
CA TRP A 222 -3.22 -12.55 4.00
C TRP A 222 -4.12 -12.04 2.87
N LEU A 223 -4.91 -11.00 3.14
CA LEU A 223 -5.81 -10.45 2.14
C LEU A 223 -5.05 -9.71 1.03
N CYS A 224 -3.99 -8.97 1.35
CA CYS A 224 -3.10 -8.38 0.35
C CYS A 224 -2.55 -9.45 -0.59
N SER A 225 -2.09 -10.58 -0.05
CA SER A 225 -1.57 -11.71 -0.83
C SER A 225 -2.65 -12.26 -1.77
N HIS A 226 -3.83 -12.59 -1.24
CA HIS A 226 -4.91 -13.15 -2.04
C HIS A 226 -5.38 -12.20 -3.15
N VAL A 227 -5.61 -10.91 -2.83
CA VAL A 227 -6.06 -9.93 -3.82
C VAL A 227 -4.99 -9.69 -4.87
N PHE A 228 -3.72 -9.55 -4.47
CA PHE A 228 -2.61 -9.32 -5.39
C PHE A 228 -2.43 -10.48 -6.38
N TRP A 229 -2.39 -11.73 -5.90
CA TRP A 229 -2.17 -12.88 -6.78
C TRP A 229 -3.41 -13.22 -7.61
N SER A 230 -4.62 -13.10 -7.06
CA SER A 230 -5.88 -13.24 -7.80
C SER A 230 -5.98 -12.22 -8.93
N TYR A 231 -5.60 -10.97 -8.67
CA TYR A 231 -5.52 -9.92 -9.68
C TYR A 231 -4.62 -10.34 -10.85
N HIS A 232 -3.39 -10.75 -10.55
CA HIS A 232 -2.42 -11.09 -11.60
C HIS A 232 -2.81 -12.36 -12.34
N GLN A 233 -3.43 -13.33 -11.67
CA GLN A 233 -3.92 -14.56 -12.31
C GLN A 233 -4.95 -14.26 -13.42
N ILE A 234 -5.90 -13.35 -13.17
CA ILE A 234 -6.95 -13.03 -14.16
C ILE A 234 -6.43 -12.10 -15.25
N PHE A 235 -5.72 -11.03 -14.87
CA PHE A 235 -5.37 -9.97 -15.81
C PHE A 235 -4.16 -10.30 -16.69
N GLU A 236 -3.47 -11.41 -16.42
CA GLU A 236 -2.47 -11.99 -17.33
C GLU A 236 -3.10 -12.89 -18.41
N LEU A 237 -4.36 -13.30 -18.26
CA LEU A 237 -5.07 -14.07 -19.28
C LEU A 237 -5.48 -13.19 -20.50
N PRO A 238 -5.67 -13.82 -21.68
CA PRO A 238 -6.27 -13.16 -22.83
C PRO A 238 -7.63 -12.53 -22.50
N LEU A 239 -7.93 -11.36 -23.07
CA LEU A 239 -9.15 -10.59 -22.74
C LEU A 239 -10.44 -11.42 -22.88
N GLN A 240 -10.50 -12.32 -23.87
CA GLN A 240 -11.67 -13.16 -24.13
C GLN A 240 -11.94 -14.16 -23.00
N GLU A 241 -10.89 -14.63 -22.31
CA GLU A 241 -10.99 -15.62 -21.24
C GLU A 241 -11.25 -14.98 -19.87
N ARG A 242 -10.96 -13.67 -19.69
CA ARG A 242 -11.08 -13.01 -18.38
C ARG A 242 -12.47 -13.12 -17.77
N LYS A 243 -13.52 -13.02 -18.60
CA LYS A 243 -14.92 -13.04 -18.14
C LYS A 243 -15.44 -14.44 -17.83
N SER A 244 -14.85 -15.48 -18.42
CA SER A 244 -15.29 -16.87 -18.19
C SER A 244 -14.67 -17.49 -16.94
N GLN A 245 -13.63 -16.89 -16.35
CA GLN A 245 -13.01 -17.37 -15.12
C GLN A 245 -13.90 -17.16 -13.90
N ASN A 246 -13.87 -18.11 -12.96
CA ASN A 246 -14.61 -18.00 -11.69
C ASN A 246 -14.22 -16.76 -10.87
N LEU A 247 -12.96 -16.33 -10.94
CA LEU A 247 -12.51 -15.13 -10.25
C LEU A 247 -13.15 -13.84 -10.80
N ALA A 248 -13.78 -13.86 -11.99
CA ALA A 248 -14.56 -12.72 -12.50
C ALA A 248 -15.78 -12.39 -11.63
N ARG A 249 -16.18 -13.30 -10.73
CA ARG A 249 -17.27 -13.10 -9.75
C ARG A 249 -16.85 -12.28 -8.53
N MET A 250 -15.57 -11.96 -8.39
CA MET A 250 -15.08 -11.11 -7.30
C MET A 250 -15.66 -9.68 -7.43
N TRP A 251 -16.03 -9.07 -6.30
CA TRP A 251 -16.69 -7.76 -6.27
C TRP A 251 -15.86 -6.63 -6.92
N TRP A 252 -14.53 -6.70 -6.85
CA TRP A 252 -13.61 -5.71 -7.42
C TRP A 252 -13.30 -5.95 -8.91
N PHE A 253 -13.73 -7.07 -9.49
CA PHE A 253 -13.35 -7.46 -10.86
C PHE A 253 -13.77 -6.42 -11.90
N TRP A 254 -15.02 -5.98 -11.88
CA TRP A 254 -15.57 -5.04 -12.85
C TRP A 254 -14.93 -3.66 -12.77
N LEU A 255 -14.59 -3.22 -11.55
CA LEU A 255 -13.85 -1.98 -11.32
C LEU A 255 -12.51 -2.05 -12.05
N VAL A 256 -11.76 -3.13 -11.86
CA VAL A 256 -10.42 -3.30 -12.45
C VAL A 256 -10.47 -3.58 -13.96
N TYR A 257 -11.48 -4.29 -14.43
CA TYR A 257 -11.58 -4.73 -15.82
C TYR A 257 -11.43 -3.58 -16.82
N TRP A 258 -12.07 -2.44 -16.55
CA TRP A 258 -11.96 -1.24 -17.36
C TRP A 258 -10.52 -0.67 -17.42
N PHE A 259 -9.80 -0.69 -16.31
CA PHE A 259 -8.42 -0.20 -16.27
C PHE A 259 -7.45 -1.10 -17.06
N GLU A 260 -7.69 -2.41 -17.11
CA GLU A 260 -6.81 -3.39 -17.74
C GLU A 260 -7.19 -3.78 -19.18
N GLU A 261 -8.24 -3.21 -19.75
CA GLU A 261 -8.68 -3.47 -21.13
C GLU A 261 -7.63 -3.09 -22.19
N THR A 262 -6.83 -2.05 -21.92
CA THR A 262 -5.85 -1.50 -22.87
C THR A 262 -4.48 -2.17 -22.81
N VAL A 263 -4.29 -3.06 -21.83
CA VAL A 263 -3.05 -3.78 -21.56
C VAL A 263 -2.97 -5.03 -22.43
N PRO A 264 -1.82 -5.29 -23.08
CA PRO A 264 -1.65 -6.50 -23.88
C PRO A 264 -1.84 -7.77 -23.03
N PRO A 265 -2.34 -8.86 -23.63
CA PRO A 265 -2.50 -10.14 -22.93
C PRO A 265 -1.12 -10.74 -22.58
N GLY A 266 -1.10 -11.55 -21.52
CA GLY A 266 0.11 -12.19 -21.00
C GLY A 266 0.82 -11.39 -19.92
N ALA A 267 1.77 -12.06 -19.24
CA ALA A 267 2.62 -11.44 -18.25
C ALA A 267 3.53 -10.36 -18.88
N LEU A 268 3.64 -9.21 -18.21
CA LEU A 268 4.54 -8.14 -18.64
C LEU A 268 6.00 -8.64 -18.62
N LYS A 269 6.76 -8.30 -19.65
CA LYS A 269 8.18 -8.67 -19.72
C LYS A 269 8.98 -7.73 -18.82
N ASN A 270 9.45 -8.25 -17.69
CA ASN A 270 10.27 -7.51 -16.73
C ASN A 270 11.58 -7.01 -17.35
N LYS A 271 11.57 -5.76 -17.84
CA LYS A 271 12.72 -5.09 -18.45
C LYS A 271 12.86 -3.70 -17.87
N TRP A 272 14.08 -3.29 -17.58
CA TRP A 272 14.36 -1.96 -17.05
C TRP A 272 14.57 -0.94 -18.17
N ASN A 273 14.09 0.28 -17.98
CA ASN A 273 14.24 1.38 -18.90
C ASN A 273 14.36 2.70 -18.12
N TRP A 274 15.45 3.43 -18.35
CA TRP A 274 15.63 4.75 -17.76
C TRP A 274 14.67 5.77 -18.42
N PRO A 275 13.84 6.48 -17.64
CA PRO A 275 12.79 7.34 -18.17
C PRO A 275 13.29 8.66 -18.77
N PHE A 276 14.42 9.19 -18.29
CA PHE A 276 14.87 10.54 -18.64
C PHE A 276 15.83 10.57 -19.84
N PRO A 277 15.92 11.70 -20.57
CA PRO A 277 16.83 11.86 -21.69
C PRO A 277 18.31 11.73 -21.28
N GLY A 278 18.66 12.17 -20.07
CA GLY A 278 19.96 11.94 -19.44
C GLY A 278 19.80 11.45 -17.99
N PRO A 279 20.88 11.09 -17.30
CA PRO A 279 22.24 10.92 -17.82
C PRO A 279 22.41 9.62 -18.64
N LEU A 280 23.29 9.64 -19.64
CA LEU A 280 23.51 8.51 -20.56
C LEU A 280 24.01 7.25 -19.84
N PHE A 281 24.79 7.40 -18.75
CA PHE A 281 25.29 6.26 -17.98
C PHE A 281 24.16 5.41 -17.39
N MET A 282 23.03 6.02 -16.97
CA MET A 282 21.87 5.29 -16.44
C MET A 282 21.17 4.48 -17.53
N LYS A 283 21.14 4.98 -18.76
CA LYS A 283 20.63 4.22 -19.92
C LYS A 283 21.53 3.05 -20.25
N GLU A 284 22.85 3.24 -20.19
CA GLU A 284 23.81 2.16 -20.38
C GLU A 284 23.76 1.12 -19.27
N LEU A 285 23.61 1.55 -18.02
CA LEU A 285 23.42 0.67 -16.87
C LEU A 285 22.14 -0.17 -17.05
N ALA A 286 21.01 0.46 -17.38
CA ALA A 286 19.76 -0.26 -17.67
C ALA A 286 19.91 -1.25 -18.84
N LYS A 287 20.63 -0.88 -19.91
CA LYS A 287 20.93 -1.80 -21.03
C LYS A 287 21.85 -2.96 -20.63
N LYS A 288 22.90 -2.70 -19.85
CA LYS A 288 23.82 -3.72 -19.31
C LYS A 288 23.10 -4.67 -18.37
N CYS A 289 22.28 -4.14 -17.47
CA CYS A 289 21.37 -4.90 -16.60
C CYS A 289 20.45 -5.77 -17.46
N ASN A 290 19.71 -5.22 -18.42
CA ASN A 290 18.84 -6.04 -19.28
C ASN A 290 19.59 -7.15 -20.04
N LYS A 291 20.83 -6.92 -20.51
CA LYS A 291 21.63 -7.94 -21.18
C LYS A 291 22.08 -9.06 -20.24
N LYS A 292 22.52 -8.73 -19.01
CA LYS A 292 22.95 -9.71 -18.00
C LYS A 292 21.80 -10.42 -17.29
N LEU A 293 20.61 -9.80 -17.23
CA LEU A 293 19.47 -10.27 -16.43
C LEU A 293 18.37 -10.97 -17.26
N CYS A 294 18.48 -10.96 -18.60
CA CYS A 294 17.61 -11.69 -19.53
C CYS A 294 18.22 -13.01 -20.05
N GLN A 295 19.48 -13.33 -19.68
CA GLN A 295 20.01 -14.69 -19.72
C GLN A 295 19.59 -15.42 -18.44
#